data_AF-A0A2E9ILZ6-F1
#
_entry.id   AF-A0A2E9ILZ6-F1
#
_cell.length_a   1.000
_cell.length_b   1.000
_cell.length_c   1.000
_cell.angle_alpha   90.00
_cell.angle_beta   90.00
_cell.angle_gamma   90.00
#
_symmetry.space_group_name_H-M   'P 1'
#
loop_
_entity.id
_entity.type
_entity.pdbx_description
1 polymer ?
#
loop_
_entity_poly.entity_id
_entity_poly.type
_entity_poly.pdbx_seq_one_letter_code
_entity_poly.pdbx_strand_id
1 'polypeptide(L)'
;MPELADIWNVLFLRDYNTRLVVICTILLGCACGLMGGFLLLRKRSLMGDTLSHATLPGVGFAFMLAVAMGGDGKSLPMLLTGAAVTGVIGCWAVLFIRNQTRIKDDAAMGIVLSVFFGAGVAVLGMIQTMPEGSAAGLESFIYGKTASMVLSDFRILVLVTICVLSCSLLLFKEFRLLCFDESFAASLGWPVKVLDVILLGLVTAVTVAGLQAVGLILIIAFLITPAAAARFWTNQLDRMLLLSVLIGGASGWFGASLSAFYPRLPAGAVIVLVAALCFLISMLLGVERGVLVRWLRQTQLQHRIGRQHLLRALYEILEANRQGGELAIVAVPFRQIRGRRTWSDRSLRDCIRRAYDDGLVEMQVKEDTIRLTEAGLAEAAHVTRNHRLWELYLIEYADVATSRVDRDADMVEHVLGEKMVARLESKLQTYRSAGTLVPASPHPIVPGD
;
A
#
# COMPACT_ATOMS: atom_id res chain seq x y z
N MET A 1 18.06 -7.02 32.74
CA MET A 1 18.27 -7.54 31.38
C MET A 1 17.89 -9.01 31.41
N PRO A 2 17.19 -9.56 30.40
CA PRO A 2 16.87 -10.99 30.38
C PRO A 2 18.15 -11.80 30.36
N GLU A 3 18.24 -12.88 31.13
CA GLU A 3 19.41 -13.76 31.08
C GLU A 3 19.41 -14.53 29.73
N LEU A 4 20.59 -14.92 29.24
CA LEU A 4 20.72 -15.68 27.99
C LEU A 4 19.91 -17.01 28.04
N ALA A 5 19.72 -17.57 29.23
CA ALA A 5 18.88 -18.73 29.48
C ALA A 5 17.38 -18.44 29.26
N ASP A 6 16.89 -17.26 29.64
CA ASP A 6 15.50 -16.84 29.40
C ASP A 6 15.24 -16.64 27.91
N ILE A 7 16.21 -16.05 27.20
CA ILE A 7 16.19 -15.90 25.74
C ILE A 7 16.04 -17.28 25.08
N TRP A 8 16.84 -18.25 25.49
CA TRP A 8 16.76 -19.61 24.97
C TRP A 8 15.43 -20.29 25.33
N ASN A 9 14.90 -20.12 26.54
CA ASN A 9 13.65 -20.74 26.97
C ASN A 9 12.42 -20.21 26.21
N VAL A 10 12.37 -18.90 25.92
CA VAL A 10 11.29 -18.28 25.13
C VAL A 10 11.44 -18.64 23.65
N LEU A 11 12.66 -18.60 23.09
CA LEU A 11 12.90 -18.95 21.68
C LEU A 11 12.62 -20.43 21.39
N PHE A 12 12.88 -21.31 22.36
CA PHE A 12 12.58 -22.76 22.30
C PHE A 12 11.19 -23.12 22.85
N LEU A 13 10.34 -22.14 23.21
CA LEU A 13 8.96 -22.34 23.66
C LEU A 13 8.83 -23.42 24.76
N ARG A 14 9.75 -23.40 25.73
CA ARG A 14 9.81 -24.41 26.81
C ARG A 14 8.66 -24.24 27.80
N ASP A 15 8.27 -23.01 28.09
CA ASP A 15 7.12 -22.72 28.94
C ASP A 15 5.80 -22.94 28.20
N TYR A 16 4.92 -23.72 28.83
CA TYR A 16 3.63 -24.10 28.26
C TYR A 16 2.75 -22.90 27.90
N ASN A 17 2.64 -21.92 28.81
CA ASN A 17 1.82 -20.73 28.59
C ASN A 17 2.37 -19.85 27.47
N THR A 18 3.69 -19.61 27.46
CA THR A 18 4.36 -18.84 26.40
C THR A 18 4.17 -19.51 25.04
N ARG A 19 4.30 -20.83 24.96
CA ARG A 19 4.05 -21.60 23.74
C ARG A 19 2.61 -21.44 23.25
N LEU A 20 1.64 -21.58 24.14
CA LEU A 20 0.23 -21.41 23.79
C LEU A 20 -0.06 -20.01 23.25
N VAL A 21 0.37 -18.96 23.98
CA VAL A 21 0.13 -17.57 23.59
C VAL A 21 0.75 -17.27 22.22
N VAL A 22 2.01 -17.66 22.02
CA VAL A 22 2.74 -17.43 20.76
C VAL A 22 2.06 -18.13 19.58
N ILE A 23 1.64 -19.39 19.73
CA ILE A 23 0.96 -20.11 18.65
C ILE A 23 -0.41 -19.48 18.36
N CYS A 24 -1.18 -19.14 19.40
CA CYS A 24 -2.47 -18.47 19.24
C CYS A 24 -2.34 -17.13 18.51
N THR A 25 -1.34 -16.31 18.85
CA THR A 25 -1.15 -14.99 18.22
C THR A 25 -0.66 -15.13 16.78
N ILE A 26 0.15 -16.15 16.45
CA ILE A 26 0.47 -16.46 15.05
C ILE A 26 -0.79 -16.84 14.29
N LEU A 27 -1.58 -17.80 14.80
CA LEU A 27 -2.78 -18.29 14.12
C LEU A 27 -3.77 -17.16 13.87
N LEU A 28 -4.02 -16.34 14.90
CA LEU A 28 -4.88 -15.17 14.79
C LEU A 28 -4.30 -14.15 13.80
N GLY A 29 -3.00 -13.86 13.87
CA GLY A 29 -2.33 -12.94 12.93
C GLY A 29 -2.42 -13.42 11.48
N CYS A 30 -2.30 -14.73 11.24
CA CYS A 30 -2.48 -15.34 9.93
C CYS A 30 -3.92 -15.21 9.42
N ALA A 31 -4.91 -15.58 10.25
CA ALA A 31 -6.33 -15.50 9.88
C ALA A 31 -6.77 -14.05 9.62
N CYS A 32 -6.41 -13.13 10.51
CA CYS A 32 -6.70 -11.71 10.37
C CYS A 32 -5.96 -11.08 9.19
N GLY A 33 -4.69 -11.42 8.95
CA GLY A 33 -3.95 -10.92 7.79
C GLY A 33 -4.61 -11.32 6.47
N LEU A 34 -5.02 -12.59 6.35
CA LEU A 34 -5.73 -13.08 5.17
C LEU A 34 -7.05 -12.34 4.93
N MET A 35 -7.91 -12.28 5.96
CA MET A 35 -9.21 -11.60 5.89
C MET A 35 -9.07 -10.09 5.68
N GLY A 36 -8.10 -9.51 6.37
CA GLY A 36 -7.69 -8.11 6.24
C GLY A 36 -7.32 -7.74 4.82
N GLY A 37 -6.60 -8.62 4.12
CA GLY A 37 -6.25 -8.42 2.71
C GLY A 37 -7.46 -8.28 1.80
N PHE A 38 -8.47 -9.14 1.96
CA PHE A 38 -9.72 -9.04 1.20
C PHE A 38 -10.52 -7.79 1.57
N LEU A 39 -10.64 -7.47 2.87
CA LEU A 39 -11.31 -6.26 3.34
C LEU A 39 -10.66 -4.98 2.80
N LEU A 40 -9.34 -4.91 2.83
CA LEU A 40 -8.58 -3.76 2.32
C LEU A 40 -8.87 -3.52 0.84
N LEU A 41 -8.90 -4.57 0.02
CA LEU A 41 -9.18 -4.46 -1.42
C LEU A 41 -10.63 -4.07 -1.70
N ARG A 42 -11.57 -4.51 -0.87
CA ARG A 42 -12.97 -4.06 -0.93
C ARG A 42 -13.19 -2.65 -0.35
N LYS A 43 -12.14 -1.96 0.13
CA LYS A 43 -12.23 -0.67 0.83
C LYS A 43 -13.11 -0.73 2.09
N ARG A 44 -13.07 -1.85 2.79
CA ARG A 44 -13.82 -2.13 4.03
C ARG A 44 -12.90 -2.45 5.20
N SER A 45 -11.73 -1.82 5.27
CA SER A 45 -10.77 -2.08 6.34
C SER A 45 -11.32 -1.78 7.73
N LEU A 46 -12.26 -0.82 7.85
CA LEU A 46 -12.94 -0.47 9.11
C LEU A 46 -14.09 -1.41 9.49
N MET A 47 -14.38 -2.43 8.68
CA MET A 47 -15.44 -3.39 8.99
C MET A 47 -15.09 -4.19 10.26
N GLY A 48 -13.80 -4.52 10.45
CA GLY A 48 -13.34 -5.19 11.67
C GLY A 48 -13.65 -4.40 12.93
N ASP A 49 -13.38 -3.09 12.90
CA ASP A 49 -13.68 -2.16 14.00
C ASP A 49 -15.19 -2.07 14.29
N THR A 50 -15.98 -1.87 13.22
CA THR A 50 -17.45 -1.84 13.30
C THR A 50 -18.01 -3.12 13.93
N LEU A 51 -17.52 -4.29 13.50
CA LEU A 51 -17.95 -5.59 14.02
C LEU A 51 -17.55 -5.77 15.48
N SER A 52 -16.31 -5.44 15.85
CA SER A 52 -15.84 -5.56 17.23
C SER A 52 -16.68 -4.71 18.19
N HIS A 53 -17.04 -3.48 17.82
CA HIS A 53 -17.93 -2.66 18.64
C HIS A 53 -19.40 -3.12 18.59
N ALA A 54 -19.85 -3.72 17.48
CA ALA A 54 -21.17 -4.34 17.40
C ALA A 54 -21.34 -5.54 18.35
N THR A 55 -20.25 -6.18 18.78
CA THR A 55 -20.31 -7.28 19.77
C THR A 55 -20.57 -6.80 21.20
N LEU A 56 -20.16 -5.57 21.56
CA LEU A 56 -20.22 -5.04 22.93
C LEU A 56 -21.62 -5.08 23.56
N PRO A 57 -22.69 -4.55 22.92
CA PRO A 57 -24.03 -4.64 23.49
C PRO A 57 -24.49 -6.08 23.69
N GLY A 58 -24.08 -7.01 22.82
CA GLY A 58 -24.43 -8.42 22.93
C GLY A 58 -23.82 -9.11 24.13
N VAL A 59 -22.57 -8.80 24.45
CA VAL A 59 -21.90 -9.28 25.68
C VAL A 59 -22.67 -8.78 26.90
N GLY A 60 -23.03 -7.50 26.93
CA GLY A 60 -23.79 -6.90 28.04
C GLY A 60 -25.18 -7.52 28.21
N PHE A 61 -25.95 -7.66 27.14
CA PHE A 61 -27.27 -8.30 27.20
C PHE A 61 -27.19 -9.78 27.59
N ALA A 62 -26.20 -10.52 27.08
CA ALA A 62 -26.00 -11.92 27.47
C ALA A 62 -25.67 -12.05 28.95
N PHE A 63 -24.85 -11.14 29.50
CA PHE A 63 -24.57 -11.09 30.93
C PHE A 63 -25.86 -10.86 31.74
N MET A 64 -26.64 -9.82 31.41
CA MET A 64 -27.88 -9.52 32.12
C MET A 64 -28.88 -10.68 32.08
N LEU A 65 -28.98 -11.35 30.93
CA LEU A 65 -29.88 -12.48 30.72
C LEU A 65 -29.42 -13.72 31.51
N ALA A 66 -28.11 -13.95 31.59
CA ALA A 66 -27.52 -15.02 32.42
C ALA A 66 -27.81 -14.81 33.91
N VAL A 67 -27.62 -13.58 34.41
CA VAL A 67 -27.94 -13.19 35.79
C VAL A 67 -29.44 -13.32 36.07
N ALA A 68 -30.29 -12.84 35.15
CA ALA A 68 -31.74 -12.94 35.30
C ALA A 68 -32.27 -14.39 35.34
N MET A 69 -31.57 -15.33 34.69
CA MET A 69 -31.86 -16.77 34.74
C MET A 69 -31.31 -17.46 35.99
N GLY A 70 -30.67 -16.73 36.91
CA GLY A 70 -30.07 -17.27 38.13
C GLY A 70 -28.80 -18.10 37.88
N GLY A 71 -28.17 -17.96 36.71
CA GLY A 71 -26.91 -18.62 36.37
C GLY A 71 -25.69 -17.75 36.64
N ASP A 72 -24.49 -18.31 36.49
CA ASP A 72 -23.26 -17.52 36.50
C ASP A 72 -23.25 -16.55 35.30
N GLY A 73 -23.41 -15.26 35.58
CA GLY A 73 -23.35 -14.17 34.59
C GLY A 73 -22.08 -14.19 33.71
N LYS A 74 -21.02 -14.85 34.20
CA LYS A 74 -19.72 -14.97 33.55
C LYS A 74 -19.58 -16.20 32.64
N SER A 75 -20.67 -16.91 32.35
CA SER A 75 -20.60 -18.09 31.47
C SER A 75 -20.07 -17.71 30.09
N LEU A 76 -18.81 -18.11 29.84
CA LEU A 76 -18.06 -17.76 28.63
C LEU A 76 -18.82 -18.09 27.33
N PRO A 77 -19.47 -19.27 27.21
CA PRO A 77 -20.23 -19.59 26.00
C PRO A 77 -21.39 -18.63 25.78
N MET A 78 -22.07 -18.20 26.85
CA MET A 78 -23.23 -17.31 26.75
C MET A 78 -22.81 -15.90 26.30
N LEU A 79 -21.74 -15.37 26.88
CA LEU A 79 -21.18 -14.07 26.47
C LEU A 79 -20.73 -14.08 25.00
N LEU A 80 -20.07 -15.16 24.57
CA LEU A 80 -19.67 -15.33 23.16
C LEU A 80 -20.87 -15.45 22.23
N THR A 81 -21.94 -16.15 22.62
CA THR A 81 -23.17 -16.21 21.82
C THR A 81 -23.83 -14.84 21.70
N GLY A 82 -23.88 -14.06 22.79
CA GLY A 82 -24.38 -12.68 22.75
C GLY A 82 -23.56 -11.80 21.80
N ALA A 83 -22.24 -11.84 21.94
CA ALA A 83 -21.29 -11.14 21.07
C ALA A 83 -21.48 -11.51 19.60
N ALA A 84 -21.61 -12.81 19.29
CA ALA A 84 -21.81 -13.31 17.94
C ALA A 84 -23.14 -12.84 17.36
N VAL A 85 -24.23 -12.94 18.13
CA VAL A 85 -25.57 -12.52 17.68
C VAL A 85 -25.59 -11.04 17.35
N THR A 86 -25.12 -10.17 18.26
CA THR A 86 -25.15 -8.72 17.96
C THR A 86 -24.12 -8.32 16.93
N GLY A 87 -22.98 -9.01 16.84
CA GLY A 87 -22.01 -8.83 15.75
C GLY A 87 -22.61 -9.16 14.38
N VAL A 88 -23.36 -10.26 14.26
CA VAL A 88 -24.08 -10.63 13.04
C VAL A 88 -25.19 -9.62 12.73
N ILE A 89 -25.94 -9.15 13.73
CA ILE A 89 -26.94 -8.10 13.54
C ILE A 89 -26.28 -6.80 13.06
N GLY A 90 -25.13 -6.41 13.62
CA GLY A 90 -24.36 -5.26 13.17
C GLY A 90 -23.88 -5.40 11.73
N CYS A 91 -23.34 -6.57 11.37
CA CYS A 91 -22.95 -6.90 9.99
C CYS A 91 -24.15 -6.77 9.03
N TRP A 92 -25.28 -7.36 9.41
CA TRP A 92 -26.51 -7.30 8.64
C TRP A 92 -27.02 -5.86 8.51
N ALA A 93 -26.95 -5.05 9.57
CA ALA A 93 -27.33 -3.64 9.55
C ALA A 93 -26.47 -2.83 8.57
N VAL A 94 -25.15 -3.03 8.55
CA VAL A 94 -24.26 -2.39 7.57
C VAL A 94 -24.66 -2.78 6.14
N LEU A 95 -24.85 -4.08 5.89
CA LEU A 95 -25.27 -4.57 4.57
C LEU A 95 -26.65 -4.06 4.16
N PHE A 96 -27.59 -3.98 5.09
CA PHE A 96 -28.94 -3.49 4.87
C PHE A 96 -28.93 -2.01 4.49
N ILE A 97 -28.22 -1.17 5.26
CA ILE A 97 -28.07 0.26 4.97
C ILE A 97 -27.43 0.44 3.60
N ARG A 98 -26.32 -0.25 3.32
CA ARG A 98 -25.63 -0.19 2.02
C ARG A 98 -26.56 -0.57 0.87
N ASN A 99 -27.23 -1.71 0.96
CA ASN A 99 -27.97 -2.28 -0.17
C ASN A 99 -29.30 -1.57 -0.41
N GLN A 100 -29.90 -0.99 0.63
CA GLN A 100 -31.21 -0.34 0.54
C GLN A 100 -31.12 1.18 0.37
N THR A 101 -29.93 1.78 0.55
CA THR A 101 -29.75 3.24 0.46
C THR A 101 -28.59 3.62 -0.48
N ARG A 102 -28.39 4.92 -0.71
CA ARG A 102 -27.26 5.46 -1.49
C ARG A 102 -26.06 5.86 -0.61
N ILE A 103 -26.04 5.42 0.64
CA ILE A 103 -24.99 5.74 1.62
C ILE A 103 -23.74 4.92 1.30
N LYS A 104 -22.56 5.55 1.35
CA LYS A 104 -21.27 4.89 1.14
C LYS A 104 -20.95 3.91 2.27
N ASP A 105 -20.24 2.82 1.95
CA ASP A 105 -19.86 1.78 2.92
C ASP A 105 -19.22 2.35 4.20
N ASP A 106 -18.29 3.31 4.08
CA ASP A 106 -17.64 3.98 5.23
C ASP A 106 -18.63 4.69 6.17
N ALA A 107 -19.64 5.35 5.60
CA ALA A 107 -20.66 6.03 6.38
C ALA A 107 -21.63 5.04 7.03
N ALA A 108 -22.02 3.98 6.33
CA ALA A 108 -22.85 2.91 6.90
C ALA A 108 -22.14 2.22 8.08
N MET A 109 -20.85 1.90 7.92
CA MET A 109 -19.99 1.38 8.99
C MET A 109 -19.94 2.35 10.19
N GLY A 110 -19.70 3.64 9.95
CA GLY A 110 -19.65 4.67 11.01
C GLY A 110 -20.95 4.83 11.80
N ILE A 111 -22.11 4.75 11.13
CA ILE A 111 -23.44 4.81 11.78
C ILE A 111 -23.62 3.60 12.69
N VAL A 112 -23.40 2.38 12.17
CA VAL A 112 -23.56 1.15 12.95
C VAL A 112 -22.58 1.12 14.12
N LEU A 113 -21.31 1.46 13.88
CA LEU A 113 -20.28 1.58 14.91
C LEU A 113 -20.77 2.48 16.07
N SER A 114 -21.22 3.70 15.74
CA SER A 114 -21.62 4.69 16.73
C SER A 114 -22.85 4.26 17.55
N VAL A 115 -23.87 3.70 16.88
CA VAL A 115 -25.10 3.23 17.53
C VAL A 115 -24.83 2.05 18.45
N PHE A 116 -24.11 1.03 17.97
CA PHE A 116 -23.82 -0.16 18.76
C PHE A 116 -22.84 0.12 19.89
N PHE A 117 -21.84 0.97 19.66
CA PHE A 117 -20.94 1.39 20.72
C PHE A 117 -21.69 2.17 21.81
N GLY A 118 -22.52 3.13 21.44
CA GLY A 118 -23.36 3.87 22.39
C GLY A 118 -24.30 2.97 23.17
N ALA A 119 -24.96 2.02 22.48
CA ALA A 119 -25.81 1.02 23.12
C ALA A 119 -25.01 0.12 24.07
N GLY A 120 -23.84 -0.36 23.66
CA GLY A 120 -22.96 -1.21 24.48
C GLY A 120 -22.47 -0.50 25.74
N VAL A 121 -22.06 0.76 25.62
CA VAL A 121 -21.66 1.59 26.77
C VAL A 121 -22.85 1.84 27.71
N ALA A 122 -24.04 2.12 27.18
CA ALA A 122 -25.24 2.30 28.00
C ALA A 122 -25.59 1.03 28.77
N VAL A 123 -25.58 -0.14 28.11
CA VAL A 123 -25.81 -1.44 28.77
C VAL A 123 -24.74 -1.72 29.81
N LEU A 124 -23.47 -1.46 29.52
CA LEU A 124 -22.38 -1.65 30.47
C LEU A 124 -22.54 -0.74 31.71
N GLY A 125 -22.95 0.51 31.51
CA GLY A 125 -23.26 1.44 32.60
C GLY A 125 -24.43 0.97 33.46
N MET A 126 -25.46 0.35 32.87
CA MET A 126 -26.54 -0.29 33.63
C MET A 126 -26.04 -1.51 34.42
N ILE A 127 -25.18 -2.35 33.84
CA ILE A 127 -24.60 -3.51 34.53
C ILE A 127 -23.78 -3.06 35.74
N GLN A 128 -22.98 -2.00 35.61
CA GLN A 128 -22.14 -1.49 36.71
C GLN A 128 -22.93 -1.03 37.95
N THR A 129 -24.22 -0.67 37.80
CA THR A 129 -25.08 -0.32 38.95
C THR A 129 -25.75 -1.52 39.60
N MET A 130 -25.69 -2.71 38.98
CA MET A 130 -26.20 -3.95 39.56
C MET A 130 -25.25 -4.47 40.67
N PRO A 131 -25.79 -5.11 41.73
CA PRO A 131 -24.97 -5.69 42.80
C PRO A 131 -23.90 -6.69 42.30
N GLU A 132 -24.22 -7.42 41.23
CA GLU A 132 -23.32 -8.39 40.59
C GLU A 132 -22.41 -7.75 39.51
N GLY A 133 -22.59 -6.47 39.22
CA GLY A 133 -21.97 -5.75 38.11
C GLY A 133 -20.48 -5.51 38.26
N SER A 134 -20.02 -5.11 39.46
CA SER A 134 -18.59 -4.84 39.69
C SER A 134 -17.73 -6.12 39.66
N ALA A 135 -18.34 -7.28 39.88
CA ALA A 135 -17.69 -8.59 39.86
C ALA A 135 -17.57 -9.21 38.44
N ALA A 136 -18.24 -8.64 37.44
CA ALA A 136 -18.36 -9.25 36.11
C ALA A 136 -17.05 -9.28 35.30
N GLY A 137 -16.13 -8.33 35.55
CA GLY A 137 -14.83 -8.28 34.87
C GLY A 137 -14.90 -8.02 33.36
N LEU A 138 -16.01 -7.42 32.87
CA LEU A 138 -16.28 -7.17 31.45
C LEU A 138 -15.23 -6.26 30.80
N GLU A 139 -14.67 -5.28 31.51
CA GLU A 139 -13.59 -4.43 30.97
C GLU A 139 -12.39 -5.28 30.56
N SER A 140 -11.99 -6.24 31.39
CA SER A 140 -10.88 -7.14 31.08
C SER A 140 -11.21 -8.13 29.95
N PHE A 141 -12.49 -8.38 29.67
CA PHE A 141 -12.92 -9.14 28.50
C PHE A 141 -12.75 -8.31 27.21
N ILE A 142 -13.12 -7.03 27.24
CA ILE A 142 -13.02 -6.11 26.09
C ILE A 142 -11.57 -5.82 25.72
N TYR A 143 -10.73 -5.56 26.72
CA TYR A 143 -9.29 -5.32 26.53
C TYR A 143 -8.49 -6.60 26.26
N GLY A 144 -9.11 -7.77 26.47
CA GLY A 144 -8.50 -9.08 26.30
C GLY A 144 -7.49 -9.44 27.39
N LYS A 145 -7.19 -10.74 27.48
CA LYS A 145 -6.17 -11.28 28.40
C LYS A 145 -5.13 -12.09 27.62
N THR A 146 -4.44 -11.44 26.69
CA THR A 146 -3.49 -12.12 25.78
C THR A 146 -2.42 -12.94 26.53
N ALA A 147 -1.95 -12.46 27.69
CA ALA A 147 -0.93 -13.14 28.49
C ALA A 147 -1.47 -14.35 29.30
N SER A 148 -2.79 -14.51 29.41
CA SER A 148 -3.44 -15.56 30.21
C SER A 148 -4.34 -16.45 29.37
N MET A 149 -4.00 -16.66 28.10
CA MET A 149 -4.72 -17.59 27.23
C MET A 149 -4.69 -19.01 27.78
N VAL A 150 -5.84 -19.69 27.69
CA VAL A 150 -6.01 -21.06 28.15
C VAL A 150 -6.16 -21.99 26.93
N LEU A 151 -6.03 -23.30 27.15
CA LEU A 151 -6.18 -24.32 26.11
C LEU A 151 -7.54 -24.26 25.37
N SER A 152 -8.60 -23.79 26.05
CA SER A 152 -9.91 -23.56 25.41
C SER A 152 -9.83 -22.53 24.28
N ASP A 153 -9.12 -21.41 24.53
CA ASP A 153 -8.97 -20.32 23.56
C ASP A 153 -8.16 -20.80 22.36
N PHE A 154 -7.10 -21.58 22.63
CA PHE A 154 -6.32 -22.23 21.58
C PHE A 154 -7.17 -23.13 20.68
N ARG A 155 -8.02 -23.99 21.24
CA ARG A 155 -8.88 -24.88 20.45
C ARG A 155 -9.86 -24.10 19.56
N ILE A 156 -10.47 -23.04 20.09
CA ILE A 156 -11.38 -22.18 19.34
C ILE A 156 -10.63 -21.46 18.22
N LEU A 157 -9.47 -20.85 18.51
CA LEU A 157 -8.67 -20.15 17.52
C LEU A 157 -8.15 -21.07 16.42
N VAL A 158 -7.69 -22.28 16.76
CA VAL A 158 -7.27 -23.28 15.77
C VAL A 158 -8.43 -23.64 14.85
N LEU A 159 -9.61 -23.95 15.41
CA LEU A 159 -10.79 -24.31 14.62
C LEU A 159 -11.20 -23.18 13.67
N VAL A 160 -11.30 -21.95 14.18
CA VAL A 160 -11.69 -20.78 13.38
C VAL A 160 -10.64 -20.45 12.33
N THR A 161 -9.35 -20.52 12.68
CA THR A 161 -8.26 -20.28 11.73
C THR A 161 -8.30 -21.31 10.60
N ILE A 162 -8.43 -22.61 10.91
CA ILE A 162 -8.54 -23.66 9.89
C ILE A 162 -9.78 -23.44 9.01
N CYS A 163 -10.92 -23.11 9.60
CA CYS A 163 -12.15 -22.81 8.86
C CYS A 163 -11.95 -21.65 7.89
N VAL A 164 -11.39 -20.54 8.36
CA VAL A 164 -11.18 -19.32 7.57
C VAL A 164 -10.17 -19.55 6.44
N LEU A 165 -9.04 -20.20 6.72
CA LEU A 165 -8.06 -20.54 5.69
C LEU A 165 -8.66 -21.49 4.66
N SER A 166 -9.37 -22.54 5.09
CA SER A 166 -9.97 -23.51 4.18
C SER A 166 -11.05 -22.88 3.31
N CYS A 167 -11.98 -22.12 3.88
CA CYS A 167 -13.01 -21.43 3.11
C CYS A 167 -12.40 -20.41 2.14
N SER A 168 -11.36 -19.69 2.55
CA SER A 168 -10.69 -18.70 1.68
C SER A 168 -9.93 -19.34 0.53
N LEU A 169 -9.33 -20.52 0.75
CA LEU A 169 -8.66 -21.28 -0.29
C LEU A 169 -9.67 -21.88 -1.28
N LEU A 170 -10.76 -22.45 -0.77
CA LEU A 170 -11.82 -23.03 -1.61
C LEU A 170 -12.55 -21.97 -2.43
N LEU A 171 -12.84 -20.81 -1.84
CA LEU A 171 -13.55 -19.68 -2.46
C LEU A 171 -12.59 -18.62 -3.03
N PHE A 172 -11.32 -18.97 -3.25
CA PHE A 172 -10.30 -18.00 -3.60
C PHE A 172 -10.60 -17.26 -4.91
N LYS A 173 -11.04 -18.00 -5.93
CA LYS A 173 -11.37 -17.45 -7.25
C LYS A 173 -12.60 -16.53 -7.16
N GLU A 174 -13.58 -16.90 -6.35
CA GLU A 174 -14.81 -16.15 -6.12
C GLU A 174 -14.53 -14.85 -5.35
N PHE A 175 -13.76 -14.92 -4.26
CA PHE A 175 -13.37 -13.73 -3.50
C PHE A 175 -12.47 -12.80 -4.31
N ARG A 176 -11.55 -13.34 -5.12
CA ARG A 176 -10.75 -12.55 -6.06
C ARG A 176 -11.66 -11.78 -7.02
N LEU A 177 -12.61 -12.44 -7.66
CA LEU A 177 -13.55 -11.80 -8.58
C LEU A 177 -14.37 -10.71 -7.86
N LEU A 178 -14.89 -11.04 -6.69
CA LEU A 178 -15.68 -10.16 -5.83
C LEU A 178 -14.92 -8.90 -5.36
N CYS A 179 -13.60 -8.99 -5.17
CA CYS A 179 -12.75 -7.87 -4.77
C CYS A 179 -12.40 -6.92 -5.92
N PHE A 180 -12.23 -7.44 -7.14
CA PHE A 180 -11.79 -6.63 -8.29
C PHE A 180 -12.94 -6.08 -9.12
N ASP A 181 -13.99 -6.87 -9.36
CA ASP A 181 -15.14 -6.43 -10.15
C ASP A 181 -16.42 -7.17 -9.74
N GLU A 182 -17.21 -6.54 -8.85
CA GLU A 182 -18.50 -7.04 -8.37
C GLU A 182 -19.54 -7.12 -9.51
N SER A 183 -19.51 -6.18 -10.46
CA SER A 183 -20.45 -6.11 -11.58
C SER A 183 -20.19 -7.20 -12.61
N PHE A 184 -18.92 -7.47 -12.91
CA PHE A 184 -18.51 -8.57 -13.77
C PHE A 184 -18.79 -9.94 -13.13
N ALA A 185 -18.61 -10.08 -11.81
CA ALA A 185 -19.04 -11.28 -11.10
C ALA A 185 -20.54 -11.53 -11.26
N ALA A 186 -21.36 -10.48 -11.11
CA ALA A 186 -22.80 -10.57 -11.26
C ALA A 186 -23.24 -10.90 -12.69
N SER A 187 -22.59 -10.34 -13.72
CA SER A 187 -22.91 -10.63 -15.12
C SER A 187 -22.57 -12.07 -15.53
N LEU A 188 -21.57 -12.66 -14.89
CA LEU A 188 -21.23 -14.09 -15.00
C LEU A 188 -22.19 -15.02 -14.24
N GLY A 189 -23.16 -14.49 -13.50
CA GLY A 189 -24.15 -15.26 -12.75
C GLY A 189 -23.70 -15.70 -11.36
N TRP A 190 -22.58 -15.18 -10.83
CA TRP A 190 -22.15 -15.50 -9.46
C TRP A 190 -23.06 -14.85 -8.42
N PRO A 191 -23.37 -15.54 -7.29
CA PRO A 191 -24.21 -15.00 -6.24
C PRO A 191 -23.43 -14.03 -5.34
N VAL A 192 -23.12 -12.84 -5.87
CA VAL A 192 -22.32 -11.78 -5.24
C VAL A 192 -22.73 -11.50 -3.80
N LYS A 193 -24.03 -11.36 -3.52
CA LYS A 193 -24.54 -11.06 -2.17
C LYS A 193 -24.20 -12.18 -1.18
N VAL A 194 -24.31 -13.44 -1.62
CA VAL A 194 -23.99 -14.60 -0.77
C VAL A 194 -22.49 -14.65 -0.51
N LEU A 195 -21.66 -14.42 -1.53
CA LEU A 195 -20.20 -14.39 -1.38
C LEU A 195 -19.76 -13.28 -0.41
N ASP A 196 -20.38 -12.09 -0.48
CA ASP A 196 -20.09 -11.00 0.44
C ASP A 196 -20.52 -11.33 1.88
N VAL A 197 -21.69 -11.97 2.07
CA VAL A 197 -22.13 -12.45 3.37
C VAL A 197 -21.20 -13.52 3.93
N ILE A 198 -20.71 -14.46 3.10
CA ILE A 198 -19.74 -15.47 3.53
C ILE A 198 -18.43 -14.79 3.94
N LEU A 199 -17.90 -13.87 3.14
CA LEU A 199 -16.66 -13.14 3.46
C LEU A 199 -16.79 -12.39 4.78
N LEU A 200 -17.87 -11.62 4.96
CA LEU A 200 -18.12 -10.90 6.21
C LEU A 200 -18.41 -11.83 7.40
N GLY A 201 -19.03 -12.99 7.16
CA GLY A 201 -19.21 -14.05 8.14
C GLY A 201 -17.88 -14.61 8.64
N LEU A 202 -16.92 -14.85 7.73
CA LEU A 202 -15.56 -15.27 8.10
C LEU A 202 -14.83 -14.20 8.92
N VAL A 203 -14.93 -12.93 8.52
CA VAL A 203 -14.37 -11.82 9.31
C VAL A 203 -15.00 -11.79 10.70
N THR A 204 -16.32 -11.89 10.79
CA THR A 204 -17.06 -11.89 12.07
C THR A 204 -16.65 -13.07 12.95
N ALA A 205 -16.47 -14.25 12.37
CA ALA A 205 -16.01 -15.42 13.11
C ALA A 205 -14.61 -15.22 13.71
N VAL A 206 -13.67 -14.68 12.93
CA VAL A 206 -12.31 -14.36 13.41
C VAL A 206 -12.34 -13.26 14.47
N THR A 207 -13.12 -12.20 14.28
CA THR A 207 -13.20 -11.09 15.25
C THR A 207 -13.80 -11.55 16.58
N VAL A 208 -14.90 -12.31 16.56
CA VAL A 208 -15.54 -12.81 17.80
C VAL A 208 -14.63 -13.79 18.52
N ALA A 209 -14.00 -14.73 17.80
CA ALA A 209 -13.09 -15.71 18.41
C ALA A 209 -11.81 -15.06 18.96
N GLY A 210 -11.29 -14.04 18.27
CA GLY A 210 -10.13 -13.28 18.72
C GLY A 210 -10.44 -12.37 19.91
N LEU A 211 -11.67 -11.85 20.02
CA LEU A 211 -12.02 -10.76 20.97
C LEU A 211 -11.71 -11.15 22.40
N GLN A 212 -12.17 -12.32 22.80
CA GLN A 212 -11.93 -12.83 24.14
C GLN A 212 -10.44 -13.06 24.41
N ALA A 213 -9.73 -13.65 23.46
CA ALA A 213 -8.37 -14.12 23.67
C ALA A 213 -7.37 -12.96 23.69
N VAL A 214 -7.59 -11.96 22.82
CA VAL A 214 -6.57 -10.97 22.48
C VAL A 214 -7.05 -9.53 22.69
N GLY A 215 -8.35 -9.30 22.70
CA GLY A 215 -8.95 -7.97 22.89
C GLY A 215 -9.22 -7.23 21.60
N LEU A 216 -10.10 -6.23 21.70
CA LEU A 216 -10.64 -5.47 20.58
C LEU A 216 -9.55 -4.77 19.74
N ILE A 217 -8.64 -4.08 20.41
CA ILE A 217 -7.62 -3.23 19.78
C ILE A 217 -6.69 -4.05 18.88
N LEU A 218 -6.21 -5.19 19.37
CA LEU A 218 -5.24 -5.98 18.64
C LEU A 218 -5.89 -6.74 17.46
N ILE A 219 -7.17 -7.09 17.52
CA ILE A 219 -7.88 -7.65 16.37
C ILE A 219 -7.96 -6.65 15.23
N ILE A 220 -8.33 -5.41 15.54
CA ILE A 220 -8.40 -4.34 14.54
C ILE A 220 -7.02 -4.13 13.93
N ALA A 221 -5.97 -4.07 14.76
CA ALA A 221 -4.60 -3.95 14.28
C ALA A 221 -4.20 -5.11 13.36
N PHE A 222 -4.54 -6.35 13.70
CA PHE A 222 -4.22 -7.52 12.88
C PHE A 222 -5.04 -7.62 11.59
N LEU A 223 -6.27 -7.09 11.56
CA LEU A 223 -7.06 -7.04 10.32
C LEU A 223 -6.56 -5.97 9.35
N ILE A 224 -6.03 -4.85 9.85
CA ILE A 224 -5.70 -3.70 8.98
C ILE A 224 -4.20 -3.66 8.66
N THR A 225 -3.35 -3.72 9.69
CA THR A 225 -1.93 -3.38 9.57
C THR A 225 -1.14 -4.35 8.68
N PRO A 226 -1.24 -5.69 8.83
CA PRO A 226 -0.52 -6.62 7.96
C PRO A 226 -0.95 -6.54 6.50
N ALA A 227 -2.25 -6.33 6.25
CA ALA A 227 -2.80 -6.19 4.91
C ALA A 227 -2.30 -4.90 4.22
N ALA A 228 -2.32 -3.79 4.96
CA ALA A 228 -1.81 -2.52 4.47
C ALA A 228 -0.29 -2.58 4.23
N ALA A 229 0.46 -3.23 5.11
CA ALA A 229 1.90 -3.43 4.97
C ALA A 229 2.23 -4.25 3.70
N ALA A 230 1.54 -5.36 3.47
CA ALA A 230 1.75 -6.21 2.30
C ALA A 230 1.52 -5.48 0.97
N ARG A 231 0.60 -4.50 0.92
CA ARG A 231 0.27 -3.75 -0.30
C ARG A 231 1.43 -2.91 -0.84
N PHE A 232 2.42 -2.57 -0.01
CA PHE A 232 3.61 -1.82 -0.45
C PHE A 232 4.61 -2.66 -1.25
N TRP A 233 4.56 -3.99 -1.09
CA TRP A 233 5.52 -4.92 -1.67
C TRP A 233 5.09 -5.51 -3.00
N THR A 234 3.78 -5.61 -3.27
CA THR A 234 3.29 -6.28 -4.47
C THR A 234 1.94 -5.74 -4.95
N ASN A 235 1.71 -5.84 -6.25
CA ASN A 235 0.43 -5.58 -6.90
C ASN A 235 -0.37 -6.87 -7.23
N GLN A 236 0.21 -8.05 -6.99
CA GLN A 236 -0.46 -9.33 -7.22
C GLN A 236 -1.21 -9.79 -5.97
N LEU A 237 -2.51 -10.10 -6.09
CA LEU A 237 -3.36 -10.50 -4.97
C LEU A 237 -2.77 -11.67 -4.18
N ASP A 238 -2.42 -12.74 -4.89
CA ASP A 238 -1.99 -14.01 -4.31
C ASP A 238 -0.74 -13.80 -3.42
N ARG A 239 0.22 -13.02 -3.92
CA ARG A 239 1.43 -12.62 -3.19
C ARG A 239 1.12 -11.66 -2.04
N MET A 240 0.18 -10.74 -2.23
CA MET A 240 -0.22 -9.77 -1.20
C MET A 240 -0.84 -10.48 0.00
N LEU A 241 -1.73 -11.45 -0.24
CA LEU A 241 -2.37 -12.21 0.83
C LEU A 241 -1.35 -13.08 1.57
N LEU A 242 -0.45 -13.75 0.85
CA LEU A 242 0.63 -14.52 1.48
C LEU A 242 1.53 -13.62 2.35
N LEU A 243 1.95 -12.47 1.84
CA LEU A 243 2.74 -11.51 2.61
C LEU A 243 1.97 -10.98 3.83
N SER A 244 0.67 -10.73 3.70
CA SER A 244 -0.15 -10.27 4.82
C SER A 244 -0.26 -11.31 5.93
N VAL A 245 -0.48 -12.58 5.56
CA VAL A 245 -0.46 -13.73 6.48
C VAL A 245 0.89 -13.83 7.18
N LEU A 246 1.99 -13.75 6.43
CA LEU A 246 3.34 -13.82 6.99
C LEU A 246 3.66 -12.65 7.93
N ILE A 247 3.30 -11.42 7.56
CA ILE A 247 3.51 -10.22 8.39
C ILE A 247 2.66 -10.31 9.67
N GLY A 248 1.40 -10.75 9.56
CA GLY A 248 0.51 -10.94 10.71
C GLY A 248 1.04 -12.00 11.67
N GLY A 249 1.39 -13.18 11.14
CA GLY A 249 2.00 -14.27 11.92
C GLY A 249 3.33 -13.87 12.56
N ALA A 250 4.22 -13.21 11.80
CA ALA A 250 5.50 -12.72 12.31
C ALA A 250 5.29 -11.67 13.42
N SER A 251 4.33 -10.76 13.26
CA SER A 251 4.01 -9.77 14.29
C SER A 251 3.52 -10.43 15.58
N GLY A 252 2.67 -11.46 15.45
CA GLY A 252 2.23 -12.28 16.59
C GLY A 252 3.38 -13.02 17.27
N TRP A 253 4.27 -13.64 16.51
CA TRP A 253 5.45 -14.34 17.02
C TRP A 253 6.41 -13.40 17.76
N PHE A 254 6.88 -12.35 17.08
CA PHE A 254 7.83 -11.40 17.64
C PHE A 254 7.23 -10.63 18.82
N GLY A 255 6.00 -10.17 18.70
CA GLY A 255 5.33 -9.41 19.77
C GLY A 255 5.05 -10.24 21.01
N ALA A 256 4.56 -11.47 20.86
CA ALA A 256 4.31 -12.36 22.00
C ALA A 256 5.62 -12.81 22.66
N SER A 257 6.65 -13.14 21.87
CA SER A 257 7.97 -13.50 22.39
C SER A 257 8.62 -12.32 23.12
N LEU A 258 8.53 -11.11 22.56
CA LEU A 258 9.06 -9.90 23.20
C LEU A 258 8.34 -9.59 24.51
N SER A 259 7.02 -9.76 24.56
CA SER A 259 6.26 -9.58 25.79
C SER A 259 6.63 -10.60 26.88
N ALA A 260 7.01 -11.82 26.50
CA ALA A 260 7.46 -12.83 27.47
C ALA A 260 8.77 -12.43 28.17
N PHE A 261 9.64 -11.68 27.50
CA PHE A 261 10.88 -11.13 28.11
C PHE A 261 10.64 -9.98 29.07
N TYR A 262 9.50 -9.30 28.96
CA TYR A 262 9.16 -8.14 29.78
C TYR A 262 7.80 -8.34 30.46
N PRO A 263 7.75 -9.06 31.61
CA PRO A 263 6.51 -9.51 32.24
C PRO A 263 5.52 -8.40 32.64
N ARG A 264 5.95 -7.13 32.65
CA ARG A 264 5.11 -5.97 33.01
C ARG A 264 4.45 -5.29 31.81
N LEU A 265 4.75 -5.72 30.58
CA LEU A 265 4.16 -5.14 29.37
C LEU A 265 2.92 -5.93 28.93
N PRO A 266 1.80 -5.26 28.58
CA PRO A 266 0.65 -5.95 28.00
C PRO A 266 1.00 -6.56 26.64
N ALA A 267 0.93 -7.89 26.54
CA ALA A 267 1.31 -8.62 25.32
C ALA A 267 0.57 -8.12 24.07
N GLY A 268 -0.72 -7.79 24.20
CA GLY A 268 -1.49 -7.25 23.09
C GLY A 268 -0.91 -5.94 22.53
N ALA A 269 -0.53 -5.01 23.39
CA ALA A 269 0.05 -3.72 22.99
C ALA A 269 1.42 -3.89 22.31
N VAL A 270 2.26 -4.79 22.83
CA VAL A 270 3.58 -5.09 22.23
C VAL A 270 3.43 -5.63 20.82
N ILE A 271 2.48 -6.54 20.60
CA ILE A 271 2.19 -7.10 19.27
C ILE A 271 1.72 -6.00 18.30
N VAL A 272 0.85 -5.07 18.73
CA VAL A 272 0.42 -3.94 17.90
C VAL A 272 1.62 -3.07 17.49
N LEU A 273 2.52 -2.77 18.42
CA LEU A 273 3.72 -1.97 18.13
C LEU A 273 4.66 -2.68 17.14
N VAL A 274 4.83 -3.99 17.27
CA VAL A 274 5.60 -4.79 16.29
C VAL A 274 4.94 -4.76 14.91
N ALA A 275 3.62 -4.94 14.84
CA ALA A 275 2.89 -4.86 13.57
C ALA A 275 3.02 -3.47 12.92
N ALA A 276 2.94 -2.40 13.73
CA ALA A 276 3.14 -1.02 13.29
C ALA A 276 4.57 -0.78 12.78
N LEU A 277 5.58 -1.36 13.43
CA LEU A 277 6.96 -1.30 12.95
C LEU A 277 7.12 -2.02 11.60
N CYS A 278 6.54 -3.23 11.44
CA CYS A 278 6.53 -3.94 10.17
C CYS A 278 5.83 -3.12 9.07
N PHE A 279 4.75 -2.41 9.39
CA PHE A 279 4.08 -1.49 8.48
C PHE A 279 4.97 -0.30 8.09
N LEU A 280 5.63 0.36 9.04
CA LEU A 280 6.53 1.48 8.77
C LEU A 280 7.69 1.06 7.86
N ILE A 281 8.30 -0.10 8.14
CA ILE A 281 9.35 -0.68 7.28
C ILE A 281 8.81 -0.92 5.87
N SER A 282 7.61 -1.49 5.75
CA SER A 282 6.97 -1.75 4.45
C SER A 282 6.64 -0.46 3.70
N MET A 283 6.15 0.57 4.40
CA MET A 283 5.85 1.88 3.83
C MET A 283 7.09 2.59 3.29
N LEU A 284 8.22 2.47 3.98
CA LEU A 284 9.47 3.11 3.56
C LEU A 284 10.16 2.32 2.44
N LEU A 285 10.30 1.01 2.60
CA LEU A 285 11.15 0.16 1.76
C LEU A 285 10.40 -0.63 0.67
N GLY A 286 9.06 -0.56 0.64
CA GLY A 286 8.26 -1.34 -0.31
C GLY A 286 8.63 -1.08 -1.76
N VAL A 287 8.84 -2.16 -2.53
CA VAL A 287 9.36 -2.09 -3.91
C VAL A 287 8.38 -1.47 -4.92
N GLU A 288 7.08 -1.60 -4.69
CA GLU A 288 6.04 -1.10 -5.61
C GLU A 288 5.54 0.28 -5.23
N ARG A 289 5.28 0.51 -3.94
CA ARG A 289 4.63 1.74 -3.43
C ARG A 289 5.40 2.42 -2.31
N GLY A 290 6.62 1.98 -2.02
CA GLY A 290 7.43 2.54 -0.93
C GLY A 290 7.79 3.99 -1.20
N VAL A 291 7.75 4.80 -0.14
CA VAL A 291 8.03 6.24 -0.22
C VAL A 291 9.47 6.49 -0.66
N LEU A 292 10.44 5.74 -0.11
CA LEU A 292 11.85 5.90 -0.45
C LEU A 292 12.12 5.47 -1.91
N VAL A 293 11.56 4.35 -2.33
CA VAL A 293 11.72 3.84 -3.70
C VAL A 293 11.11 4.81 -4.71
N ARG A 294 9.92 5.35 -4.42
CA ARG A 294 9.29 6.38 -5.27
C ARG A 294 10.14 7.64 -5.33
N TRP A 295 10.65 8.11 -4.19
CA TRP A 295 11.52 9.28 -4.14
C TRP A 295 12.81 9.07 -4.95
N LEU A 296 13.49 7.91 -4.79
CA LEU A 296 14.69 7.55 -5.55
C LEU A 296 14.43 7.45 -7.07
N ARG A 297 13.32 6.84 -7.48
CA ARG A 297 12.94 6.78 -8.91
C ARG A 297 12.65 8.18 -9.45
N GLN A 298 11.98 9.02 -8.67
CA GLN A 298 11.65 10.39 -9.08
C GLN A 298 12.92 11.26 -9.18
N THR A 299 13.87 11.15 -8.26
CA THR A 299 15.13 11.89 -8.34
C THR A 299 15.97 11.42 -9.52
N GLN A 300 16.08 10.12 -9.76
CA GLN A 300 16.76 9.57 -10.94
C GLN A 300 16.11 10.03 -12.25
N LEU A 301 14.77 10.08 -12.31
CA LEU A 301 14.04 10.59 -13.47
C LEU A 301 14.35 12.07 -13.71
N GLN A 302 14.26 12.90 -12.67
CA GLN A 302 14.60 14.33 -12.74
C GLN A 302 16.05 14.55 -13.18
N HIS A 303 16.98 13.69 -12.76
CA HIS A 303 18.36 13.73 -13.20
C HIS A 303 18.52 13.38 -14.68
N ARG A 304 17.85 12.34 -15.17
CA ARG A 304 17.86 11.96 -16.60
C ARG A 304 17.28 13.08 -17.47
N ILE A 305 16.13 13.62 -17.09
CA ILE A 305 15.45 14.74 -17.77
C ILE A 305 16.36 15.97 -17.82
N GLY A 306 16.94 16.36 -16.67
CA GLY A 306 17.85 17.50 -16.59
C GLY A 306 19.07 17.36 -17.51
N ARG A 307 19.64 16.15 -17.60
CA ARG A 307 20.76 15.84 -18.51
C ARG A 307 20.34 15.96 -19.97
N GLN A 308 19.22 15.35 -20.36
CA GLN A 308 18.73 15.40 -21.74
C GLN A 308 18.41 16.83 -22.17
N HIS A 309 17.79 17.64 -21.31
CA HIS A 309 17.52 19.04 -21.62
C HIS A 309 18.81 19.88 -21.74
N LEU A 310 19.81 19.64 -20.89
CA LEU A 310 21.11 20.33 -20.99
C LEU A 310 21.79 20.02 -22.32
N LEU A 311 21.89 18.74 -22.68
CA LEU A 311 22.53 18.30 -23.93
C LEU A 311 21.80 18.87 -25.15
N ARG A 312 20.45 18.80 -25.17
CA ARG A 312 19.66 19.38 -26.25
C ARG A 312 19.87 20.88 -26.38
N ALA A 313 19.86 21.63 -25.27
CA ALA A 313 20.08 23.08 -25.32
C ALA A 313 21.48 23.42 -25.84
N LEU A 314 22.52 22.67 -25.43
CA LEU A 314 23.86 22.84 -25.96
C LEU A 314 23.90 22.57 -27.47
N TYR A 315 23.27 21.49 -27.94
CA TYR A 315 23.20 21.18 -29.37
C TYR A 315 22.46 22.26 -30.18
N GLU A 316 21.31 22.73 -29.71
CA GLU A 316 20.54 23.79 -30.37
C GLU A 316 21.29 25.12 -30.45
N ILE A 317 22.14 25.43 -29.45
CA ILE A 317 23.01 26.61 -29.49
C ILE A 317 24.13 26.43 -30.52
N LEU A 318 24.76 25.26 -30.58
CA LEU A 318 25.80 24.97 -31.58
C LEU A 318 25.22 24.98 -33.01
N GLU A 319 24.02 24.43 -33.18
CA GLU A 319 23.33 24.43 -34.48
C GLU A 319 22.92 25.85 -34.92
N ALA A 320 22.51 26.72 -33.98
CA ALA A 320 22.20 28.12 -34.28
C ALA A 320 23.44 28.90 -34.76
N ASN A 321 24.63 28.54 -34.27
CA ASN A 321 25.90 29.19 -34.60
C ASN A 321 26.64 28.53 -35.77
N ARG A 322 25.99 27.62 -36.51
CA ARG A 322 26.61 26.86 -37.59
C ARG A 322 27.04 27.78 -38.74
N GLN A 323 28.36 27.86 -39.00
CA GLN A 323 28.93 28.56 -40.15
C GLN A 323 29.49 27.54 -41.15
N GLY A 324 29.11 27.64 -42.43
CA GLY A 324 29.72 26.83 -43.51
C GLY A 324 29.29 25.35 -43.59
N GLY A 325 28.29 24.92 -42.83
CA GLY A 325 27.75 23.54 -42.93
C GLY A 325 28.37 22.52 -41.97
N GLU A 326 29.49 22.81 -41.31
CA GLU A 326 30.05 21.96 -40.25
C GLU A 326 29.62 22.42 -38.85
N LEU A 327 29.32 21.46 -37.97
CA LEU A 327 28.98 21.69 -36.57
C LEU A 327 30.28 21.76 -35.76
N ALA A 328 30.74 22.96 -35.44
CA ALA A 328 31.94 23.15 -34.63
C ALA A 328 31.62 23.04 -33.13
N ILE A 329 32.46 22.35 -32.38
CA ILE A 329 32.38 22.29 -30.91
C ILE A 329 32.94 23.62 -30.36
N VAL A 330 32.04 24.53 -29.97
CA VAL A 330 32.38 25.85 -29.41
C VAL A 330 32.00 25.90 -27.94
N ALA A 331 32.74 26.71 -27.16
CA ALA A 331 32.43 26.96 -25.76
C ALA A 331 31.18 27.87 -25.66
N VAL A 332 30.19 27.43 -24.88
CA VAL A 332 28.90 28.12 -24.70
C VAL A 332 28.87 28.80 -23.31
N PRO A 333 28.58 30.11 -23.22
CA PRO A 333 28.46 30.80 -21.93
C PRO A 333 27.28 30.28 -21.10
N PHE A 334 27.46 30.15 -19.78
CA PHE A 334 26.40 29.72 -18.85
C PHE A 334 25.11 30.54 -18.99
N ARG A 335 25.22 31.85 -19.22
CA ARG A 335 24.07 32.76 -19.38
C ARG A 335 23.20 32.41 -20.59
N GLN A 336 23.81 31.95 -21.69
CA GLN A 336 23.08 31.60 -22.91
C GLN A 336 22.26 30.31 -22.71
N ILE A 337 22.79 29.35 -21.95
CA ILE A 337 22.06 28.13 -21.61
C ILE A 337 20.90 28.45 -20.67
N ARG A 338 21.12 29.33 -19.68
CA ARG A 338 20.08 29.79 -18.76
C ARG A 338 18.89 30.44 -19.48
N GLY A 339 19.11 31.18 -20.57
CA GLY A 339 18.05 31.89 -21.30
C GLY A 339 17.05 30.96 -22.01
N ARG A 340 17.48 29.77 -22.41
CA ARG A 340 16.70 28.86 -23.28
C ARG A 340 15.60 28.05 -22.56
N ARG A 341 15.68 27.86 -21.24
CA ARG A 341 14.74 27.02 -20.47
C ARG A 341 14.53 27.51 -19.04
N THR A 342 13.47 27.02 -18.40
CA THR A 342 13.06 27.32 -17.02
C THR A 342 13.92 26.60 -15.96
N TRP A 343 15.25 26.77 -16.01
CA TRP A 343 16.14 26.24 -14.96
C TRP A 343 16.36 27.24 -13.83
N SER A 344 16.51 26.73 -12.60
CA SER A 344 17.14 27.49 -11.52
C SER A 344 18.66 27.42 -11.66
N ASP A 345 19.37 28.47 -11.22
CA ASP A 345 20.84 28.52 -11.27
C ASP A 345 21.52 27.37 -10.51
N ARG A 346 20.87 26.84 -9.48
CA ARG A 346 21.36 25.66 -8.73
C ARG A 346 21.17 24.39 -9.55
N SER A 347 19.96 24.17 -10.06
CA SER A 347 19.63 22.98 -10.85
C SER A 347 20.47 22.87 -12.12
N LEU A 348 20.74 23.99 -12.80
CA LEU A 348 21.58 24.00 -14.00
C LEU A 348 23.03 23.64 -13.66
N ARG A 349 23.61 24.25 -12.62
CA ARG A 349 24.97 23.92 -12.15
C ARG A 349 25.10 22.45 -11.74
N ASP A 350 24.10 21.91 -11.05
CA ASP A 350 24.09 20.49 -10.68
C ASP A 350 24.02 19.58 -11.90
N CYS A 351 23.25 19.94 -12.93
CA CYS A 351 23.17 19.17 -14.18
C CYS A 351 24.50 19.21 -14.94
N ILE A 352 25.15 20.38 -15.02
CA ILE A 352 26.43 20.50 -15.72
C ILE A 352 27.53 19.75 -14.97
N ARG A 353 27.58 19.84 -13.63
CA ARG A 353 28.53 19.08 -12.82
C ARG A 353 28.42 17.58 -13.09
N ARG A 354 27.19 17.04 -13.10
CA ARG A 354 26.96 15.63 -13.41
C ARG A 354 27.31 15.27 -14.85
N ALA A 355 27.01 16.13 -15.82
CA ALA A 355 27.40 15.91 -17.21
C ALA A 355 28.93 15.96 -17.42
N TYR A 356 29.64 16.73 -16.59
CA TYR A 356 31.09 16.72 -16.51
C TYR A 356 31.62 15.41 -15.92
N ASP A 357 31.03 14.94 -14.82
CA ASP A 357 31.38 13.64 -14.21
C ASP A 357 31.11 12.45 -15.16
N ASP A 358 30.07 12.55 -16.00
CA ASP A 358 29.74 11.59 -17.07
C ASP A 358 30.67 11.70 -18.31
N GLY A 359 31.59 12.68 -18.36
CA GLY A 359 32.50 12.90 -19.49
C GLY A 359 31.85 13.48 -20.76
N LEU A 360 30.63 14.02 -20.65
CA LEU A 360 29.87 14.59 -21.76
C LEU A 360 30.19 16.07 -22.00
N VAL A 361 30.70 16.76 -20.98
CA VAL A 361 30.90 18.20 -20.99
C VAL A 361 32.23 18.55 -20.32
N GLU A 362 32.94 19.52 -20.86
CA GLU A 362 34.11 20.17 -20.26
C GLU A 362 33.73 21.55 -19.72
N MET A 363 34.15 21.87 -18.50
CA MET A 363 33.94 23.18 -17.87
C MET A 363 35.24 23.98 -17.86
N GLN A 364 35.19 25.21 -18.38
CA GLN A 364 36.28 26.18 -18.24
C GLN A 364 35.97 27.16 -17.12
N VAL A 365 36.48 26.87 -15.93
CA VAL A 365 36.18 27.59 -14.66
C VAL A 365 36.52 29.09 -14.72
N LYS A 366 37.49 29.49 -15.55
CA LYS A 366 37.91 30.90 -15.66
C LYS A 366 36.94 31.79 -16.44
N GLU A 367 36.17 31.22 -17.36
CA GLU A 367 35.32 31.98 -18.30
C GLU A 367 33.81 31.71 -18.13
N ASP A 368 33.43 30.81 -17.21
CA ASP A 368 32.04 30.36 -17.01
C ASP A 368 31.41 29.83 -18.31
N THR A 369 32.24 29.16 -19.11
CA THR A 369 31.88 28.56 -20.39
C THR A 369 31.92 27.03 -20.33
N ILE A 370 31.06 26.44 -21.16
CA ILE A 370 30.73 25.01 -21.15
C ILE A 370 30.90 24.48 -22.56
N ARG A 371 31.66 23.41 -22.73
CA ARG A 371 31.95 22.82 -24.05
C ARG A 371 31.54 21.36 -24.07
N LEU A 372 30.89 20.90 -25.14
CA LEU A 372 30.61 19.46 -25.30
C LEU A 372 31.91 18.70 -25.62
N THR A 373 32.05 17.49 -25.09
CA THR A 373 33.06 16.53 -25.58
C THR A 373 32.57 15.91 -26.89
N GLU A 374 33.41 15.17 -27.62
CA GLU A 374 32.95 14.44 -28.82
C GLU A 374 31.84 13.43 -28.47
N ALA A 375 32.00 12.71 -27.36
CA ALA A 375 30.97 11.82 -26.83
C ALA A 375 29.69 12.59 -26.45
N GLY A 376 29.85 13.75 -25.81
CA GLY A 376 28.74 14.65 -25.49
C GLY A 376 27.99 15.17 -26.71
N LEU A 377 28.69 15.50 -27.79
CA LEU A 377 28.10 15.95 -29.05
C LEU A 377 27.28 14.83 -29.70
N ALA A 378 27.81 13.60 -29.74
CA ALA A 378 27.10 12.44 -30.26
C ALA A 378 25.81 12.17 -29.48
N GLU A 379 25.88 12.17 -28.14
CA GLU A 379 24.72 11.97 -27.28
C GLU A 379 23.71 13.13 -27.40
N ALA A 380 24.18 14.37 -27.47
CA ALA A 380 23.33 15.54 -27.64
C ALA A 380 22.61 15.54 -29.01
N ALA A 381 23.30 15.13 -30.07
CA ALA A 381 22.70 14.94 -31.39
C ALA A 381 21.63 13.85 -31.36
N HIS A 382 21.90 12.72 -30.67
CA HIS A 382 20.95 11.62 -30.52
C HIS A 382 19.68 12.05 -29.76
N VAL A 383 19.83 12.67 -28.59
CA VAL A 383 18.72 13.18 -27.79
C VAL A 383 17.90 14.22 -28.56
N THR A 384 18.56 15.14 -29.26
CA THR A 384 17.89 16.18 -30.07
C THR A 384 17.14 15.57 -31.25
N ARG A 385 17.74 14.59 -31.95
CA ARG A 385 17.08 13.85 -33.04
C ARG A 385 15.81 13.17 -32.55
N ASN A 386 15.88 12.41 -31.47
CA ASN A 386 14.73 11.69 -30.94
C ASN A 386 13.61 12.66 -30.57
N HIS A 387 13.95 13.79 -29.94
CA HIS A 387 12.97 14.82 -29.62
C HIS A 387 12.29 15.42 -30.86
N ARG A 388 13.05 15.76 -31.91
CA ARG A 388 12.48 16.33 -33.15
C ARG A 388 11.59 15.34 -33.89
N LEU A 389 11.96 14.06 -33.92
CA LEU A 389 11.11 13.01 -34.50
C LEU A 389 9.76 12.91 -33.77
N TRP A 390 9.78 13.09 -32.45
CA TRP A 390 8.57 13.15 -31.65
C TRP A 390 7.72 14.40 -31.93
N GLU A 391 8.32 15.59 -31.99
CA GLU A 391 7.63 16.83 -32.37
C GLU A 391 6.96 16.69 -33.75
N LEU A 392 7.68 16.15 -34.74
CA LEU A 392 7.16 15.90 -36.08
C LEU A 392 6.01 14.90 -36.08
N TYR A 393 6.12 13.81 -35.30
CA TYR A 393 5.02 12.85 -35.15
C TYR A 393 3.77 13.51 -34.55
N LEU A 394 3.93 14.34 -33.51
CA LEU A 394 2.80 15.05 -32.89
C LEU A 394 2.14 16.05 -33.84
N ILE A 395 2.93 16.72 -34.68
CA ILE A 395 2.42 17.66 -35.69
C ILE A 395 1.70 16.92 -36.82
N GLU A 396 2.27 15.83 -37.35
CA GLU A 396 1.73 15.11 -38.51
C GLU A 396 0.54 14.20 -38.14
N TYR A 397 0.51 13.67 -36.91
CA TYR A 397 -0.50 12.71 -36.43
C TYR A 397 -1.30 13.26 -35.24
N ALA A 398 -1.53 14.58 -35.18
CA ALA A 398 -2.22 15.26 -34.08
C ALA A 398 -3.56 14.59 -33.67
N ASP A 399 -4.33 14.11 -34.64
CA ASP A 399 -5.61 13.42 -34.42
C ASP A 399 -5.48 12.07 -33.69
N VAL A 400 -4.34 11.38 -33.86
CA VAL A 400 -4.04 10.09 -33.22
C VAL A 400 -3.23 10.28 -31.93
N ALA A 401 -2.44 11.34 -31.86
CA ALA A 401 -1.54 11.66 -30.76
C ALA A 401 -2.27 11.81 -29.42
N THR A 402 -3.46 12.42 -29.39
CA THR A 402 -4.24 12.61 -28.15
C THR A 402 -4.55 11.31 -27.41
N SER A 403 -4.65 10.18 -28.13
CA SER A 403 -4.91 8.85 -27.56
C SER A 403 -3.65 8.06 -27.19
N ARG A 404 -2.46 8.49 -27.64
CA ARG A 404 -1.18 7.78 -27.50
C ARG A 404 -0.09 8.55 -26.76
N VAL A 405 -0.32 9.82 -26.42
CA VAL A 405 0.54 10.60 -25.52
C VAL A 405 0.28 10.10 -24.10
N ASP A 406 0.98 9.04 -23.71
CA ASP A 406 1.14 8.74 -22.29
C ASP A 406 1.92 9.89 -21.62
N ARG A 407 1.67 10.11 -20.33
CA ARG A 407 2.16 11.27 -19.57
C ARG A 407 3.69 11.39 -19.47
N ASP A 408 4.43 10.41 -19.97
CA ASP A 408 5.89 10.37 -19.96
C ASP A 408 6.43 10.52 -21.40
N ALA A 409 6.57 11.77 -21.85
CA ALA A 409 7.15 12.12 -23.16
C ALA A 409 8.62 11.66 -23.33
N ASP A 410 9.26 11.17 -22.25
CA ASP A 410 10.64 10.69 -22.23
C ASP A 410 10.82 9.32 -22.89
N MET A 411 9.73 8.60 -23.21
CA MET A 411 9.78 7.26 -23.81
C MET A 411 9.57 7.27 -25.34
N VAL A 412 10.18 8.24 -26.04
CA VAL A 412 10.05 8.38 -27.50
C VAL A 412 10.38 7.08 -28.25
N GLU A 413 11.41 6.34 -27.84
CA GLU A 413 11.83 5.08 -28.48
C GLU A 413 10.84 3.92 -28.30
N HIS A 414 10.07 3.91 -27.21
CA HIS A 414 9.08 2.87 -26.96
C HIS A 414 7.72 3.17 -27.62
N VAL A 415 7.40 4.45 -27.82
CA VAL A 415 6.17 4.88 -28.51
C VAL A 415 6.36 4.90 -30.02
N LEU A 416 7.53 5.35 -30.50
CA LEU A 416 7.95 5.28 -31.89
C LEU A 416 8.78 4.00 -32.08
N GLY A 417 8.14 2.85 -32.30
CA GLY A 417 8.88 1.61 -32.62
C GLY A 417 9.81 1.78 -33.84
N GLU A 418 10.86 0.97 -33.94
CA GLU A 418 11.93 1.09 -34.97
C GLU A 418 11.39 1.26 -36.41
N LYS A 419 10.30 0.57 -36.75
CA LYS A 419 9.63 0.68 -38.06
C LYS A 419 8.99 2.06 -38.29
N MET A 420 8.43 2.68 -37.26
CA MET A 420 7.83 4.02 -37.35
C MET A 420 8.92 5.09 -37.44
N VAL A 421 9.99 4.94 -36.67
CA VAL A 421 11.19 5.79 -36.78
C VAL A 421 11.76 5.73 -38.20
N ALA A 422 11.97 4.53 -38.74
CA ALA A 422 12.46 4.35 -40.10
C ALA A 422 11.50 4.95 -41.16
N ARG A 423 10.18 4.89 -40.93
CA ARG A 423 9.18 5.50 -41.83
C ARG A 423 9.19 7.03 -41.77
N LEU A 424 9.30 7.61 -40.59
CA LEU A 424 9.46 9.06 -40.40
C LEU A 424 10.77 9.54 -41.02
N GLU A 425 11.86 8.79 -40.85
CA GLU A 425 13.16 9.07 -41.48
C GLU A 425 13.15 8.94 -42.99
N SER A 426 12.47 7.92 -43.54
CA SER A 426 12.30 7.74 -44.99
C SER A 426 11.45 8.87 -45.60
N LYS A 427 10.40 9.31 -44.91
CA LYS A 427 9.64 10.50 -45.32
C LYS A 427 10.48 11.78 -45.22
N LEU A 428 11.33 11.89 -44.20
CA LEU A 428 12.29 12.99 -44.01
C LEU A 428 13.42 12.99 -45.04
N GLN A 429 13.79 11.84 -45.64
CA GLN A 429 14.76 11.79 -46.73
C GLN A 429 14.36 12.65 -47.93
N THR A 430 13.06 12.86 -48.14
CA THR A 430 12.51 13.80 -49.12
C THR A 430 12.90 15.27 -48.85
N TYR A 431 13.25 15.62 -47.60
CA TYR A 431 13.76 16.94 -47.17
C TYR A 431 15.30 16.97 -46.99
N ARG A 432 15.99 15.84 -47.16
CA ARG A 432 17.35 15.58 -46.62
C ARG A 432 18.48 15.84 -47.60
N SER A 433 18.29 16.70 -48.59
CA SER A 433 19.28 17.04 -49.63
C SER A 433 20.58 17.73 -49.12
N ALA A 434 20.83 17.76 -47.80
CA ALA A 434 21.88 18.56 -47.16
C ALA A 434 22.80 17.81 -46.16
N GLY A 435 22.70 16.47 -46.01
CA GLY A 435 23.75 15.68 -45.34
C GLY A 435 23.78 15.63 -43.79
N THR A 436 22.70 15.98 -43.09
CA THR A 436 22.63 15.89 -41.61
C THR A 436 21.88 14.66 -41.07
N LEU A 437 22.42 14.09 -39.97
CA LEU A 437 21.81 12.98 -39.22
C LEU A 437 20.60 13.41 -38.37
N VAL A 438 20.54 14.67 -37.94
CA VAL A 438 19.45 15.25 -37.12
C VAL A 438 18.48 16.04 -38.02
N PRO A 439 17.14 15.83 -37.92
CA PRO A 439 16.14 16.63 -38.66
C PRO A 439 16.23 18.12 -38.31
N ALA A 440 15.88 19.01 -39.22
CA ALA A 440 15.79 20.45 -38.91
C ALA A 440 14.71 20.72 -37.85
N SER A 441 14.92 21.73 -37.02
CA SER A 441 13.92 22.16 -36.05
C SER A 441 12.66 22.66 -36.77
N PRO A 442 11.45 22.21 -36.38
CA PRO A 442 10.20 22.76 -36.92
C PRO A 442 9.94 24.20 -36.46
N HIS A 443 10.64 24.66 -35.42
CA HIS A 443 10.57 26.04 -34.92
C HIS A 443 11.84 26.82 -35.29
N PRO A 444 11.71 28.11 -35.66
CA PRO A 444 12.86 28.95 -35.99
C PRO A 444 13.80 29.09 -34.79
N ILE A 445 15.09 28.81 -35.00
CA ILE A 445 16.13 28.96 -33.97
C ILE A 445 16.80 30.32 -34.20
N VAL A 446 16.59 31.28 -33.30
CA VAL A 446 17.24 32.61 -33.38
C VAL A 446 18.58 32.57 -32.64
N PRO A 447 19.69 33.04 -33.24
CA PRO A 447 20.95 33.21 -32.53
C PRO A 447 20.83 34.37 -31.53
N GLY A 448 21.01 34.09 -30.23
CA GLY A 448 21.08 35.14 -29.19
C GLY A 448 19.91 35.23 -28.21
N ASP A 449 18.83 34.47 -28.42
CA ASP A 449 17.79 34.22 -27.40
C ASP A 449 18.18 33.06 -26.47
#